data_AF-A0A7X8Q0X0-F1
#
_entry.id   AF-A0A7X8Q0X0-F1
#
_cell.length_a   1.000
_cell.length_b   1.000
_cell.length_c   1.000
_cell.angle_alpha   90.00
_cell.angle_beta   90.00
_cell.angle_gamma   90.00
#
_symmetry.space_group_name_H-M   'P 1'
#
loop_
_entity.id
_entity.type
_entity.pdbx_description
1 polymer ?
#
loop_
_entity_poly.entity_id
_entity_poly.type
_entity_poly.pdbx_seq_one_letter_code
_entity_poly.pdbx_strand_id
1 'polypeptide(L)'
;MRCKDLKVVNLNITEDNYQYKALFRLCTEDSCMDIDMENLSDNAVLEEIKKTFSLEESIEEINSIITEKVMEASKIESRIKEGKDVSIENKDNKTQRGIDSLSTS
;
A
#
# COMPACT_ATOMS: atom_id res chain seq x y z
N MET A 1 17.60 19.70 0.53
CA MET A 1 16.47 19.08 -0.22
C MET A 1 15.30 18.97 0.73
N ARG A 2 14.06 18.93 0.23
CA ARG A 2 12.88 18.75 1.08
C ARG A 2 12.33 17.35 0.99
N CYS A 3 11.78 16.83 2.10
CA CYS A 3 11.07 15.56 2.16
C CYS A 3 9.93 15.47 1.13
N LYS A 4 9.34 16.62 0.76
CA LYS A 4 8.26 16.67 -0.23
C LYS A 4 8.69 16.18 -1.61
N ASP A 5 9.97 16.37 -1.96
CA ASP A 5 10.55 16.00 -3.25
C ASP A 5 10.84 14.49 -3.35
N LEU A 6 10.86 13.79 -2.21
CA LEU A 6 11.02 12.34 -2.17
C LEU A 6 9.80 11.63 -2.74
N LYS A 7 10.05 10.61 -3.56
CA LYS A 7 9.03 9.73 -4.13
C LYS A 7 9.10 8.37 -3.44
N VAL A 8 7.96 7.91 -2.93
CA VAL A 8 7.79 6.52 -2.49
C VAL A 8 7.46 5.69 -3.72
N VAL A 9 8.28 4.69 -4.00
CA VAL A 9 8.08 3.74 -5.11
C VAL A 9 8.25 2.31 -4.61
N ASN A 10 7.71 1.35 -5.38
CA ASN A 10 7.81 -0.08 -5.10
C ASN A 10 7.38 -0.43 -3.66
N LEU A 11 6.26 0.14 -3.23
CA LEU A 11 5.65 -0.17 -1.95
C LEU A 11 5.15 -1.62 -2.01
N ASN A 12 5.56 -2.42 -1.04
CA ASN A 12 5.11 -3.78 -0.87
C ASN A 12 4.64 -3.94 0.57
N ILE A 13 3.33 -4.16 0.68
CA ILE A 13 2.67 -4.34 1.95
C ILE A 13 2.29 -5.81 2.07
N THR A 14 2.77 -6.42 3.14
CA THR A 14 2.39 -7.76 3.55
C THR A 14 1.87 -7.72 4.98
N GLU A 15 0.66 -8.23 5.18
CA GLU A 15 0.10 -8.46 6.50
C GLU A 15 0.28 -9.94 6.83
N ASP A 16 1.11 -10.25 7.82
CA ASP A 16 1.34 -11.62 8.28
C ASP A 16 1.24 -11.63 9.82
N ASN A 17 0.34 -12.45 10.36
CA ASN A 17 0.13 -12.59 11.80
C ASN A 17 -0.09 -11.27 12.57
N TYR A 18 -0.92 -10.36 12.03
CA TYR A 18 -1.17 -9.00 12.58
C TYR A 18 0.06 -8.09 12.62
N GLN A 19 1.18 -8.50 12.03
CA GLN A 19 2.33 -7.63 11.78
C GLN A 19 2.22 -7.08 10.37
N TYR A 20 2.13 -5.75 10.30
CA TYR A 20 2.06 -5.04 9.04
C TYR A 20 3.49 -4.68 8.62
N LYS A 21 4.01 -5.40 7.62
CA LYS A 21 5.33 -5.11 7.06
C LYS A 21 5.14 -4.33 5.78
N ALA A 22 5.75 -3.15 5.74
CA ALA A 22 5.73 -2.28 4.57
C ALA A 22 7.17 -1.99 4.15
N LEU A 23 7.58 -2.65 3.06
CA LEU A 23 8.86 -2.39 2.41
C LEU A 23 8.61 -1.40 1.28
N PHE A 24 9.37 -0.33 1.23
CA PHE A 24 9.22 0.68 0.18
C PHE A 24 10.57 1.27 -0.18
N ARG A 25 10.66 1.87 -1.36
CA ARG A 25 11.86 2.54 -1.84
C ARG A 25 11.61 4.04 -1.87
N LEU A 26 12.43 4.82 -1.17
CA LEU A 26 12.50 6.27 -1.32
C LEU A 26 13.46 6.61 -2.44
N CYS A 27 13.00 7.38 -3.41
CA CYS A 27 13.81 7.84 -4.53
C CYS A 27 13.75 9.35 -4.69
N THR A 28 14.89 9.89 -5.12
CA THR A 28 15.06 11.18 -5.77
C THR A 28 15.36 10.95 -7.25
N GLU A 29 15.73 12.00 -7.98
CA GLU A 29 16.19 11.86 -9.37
C GLU A 29 17.55 11.15 -9.47
N ASP A 30 18.39 11.27 -8.44
CA ASP A 30 19.78 10.81 -8.46
C ASP A 30 20.04 9.59 -7.57
N SER A 31 19.21 9.37 -6.54
CA SER A 31 19.45 8.35 -5.52
C SER A 31 18.17 7.64 -5.08
N CYS A 32 18.31 6.38 -4.70
CA CYS A 32 17.23 5.58 -4.14
C CYS A 32 17.73 4.79 -2.92
N MET A 33 16.86 4.61 -1.94
CA MET A 33 17.12 3.85 -0.72
C MET A 33 15.91 2.97 -0.39
N ASP A 34 16.16 1.70 -0.12
CA ASP A 34 15.14 0.75 0.32
C ASP A 34 14.97 0.85 1.84
N ILE A 35 13.72 0.92 2.30
CA ILE A 35 13.38 1.18 3.69
C ILE A 35 12.25 0.25 4.12
N ASP A 36 12.39 -0.27 5.33
CA ASP A 36 11.32 -0.96 6.04
C ASP A 36 10.61 0.04 6.96
N MET A 37 9.29 0.05 6.92
CA MET A 37 8.48 0.88 7.80
C MET A 37 8.70 0.56 9.29
N GLU A 38 9.05 -0.69 9.64
CA GLU A 38 9.41 -1.05 11.02
C GLU A 38 10.65 -0.27 11.50
N ASN A 39 11.57 0.03 10.58
CA ASN A 39 12.82 0.72 10.85
C ASN A 39 12.67 2.26 10.97
N LEU A 40 11.54 2.85 10.57
CA LEU A 40 11.28 4.29 10.78
C LEU A 40 11.10 4.66 12.26
N SER A 41 10.95 3.66 13.14
CA SER A 41 10.97 3.85 14.59
C SER A 41 12.39 4.09 15.14
N ASP A 42 13.43 3.77 14.36
CA ASP A 42 14.83 3.96 14.74
C ASP A 42 15.37 5.31 14.23
N ASN A 43 15.83 6.14 15.17
CA ASN A 43 16.46 7.42 14.85
C ASN A 43 17.73 7.27 13.98
N ALA A 44 18.47 6.16 14.10
CA ALA A 44 19.65 5.94 13.27
C ALA A 44 19.29 5.87 11.78
N VAL A 45 18.16 5.24 11.46
CA VAL A 45 17.66 5.10 10.09
C VAL A 45 17.16 6.45 9.58
N LEU A 46 16.47 7.23 10.41
CA LEU A 46 16.03 8.58 10.04
C LEU A 46 17.21 9.54 9.78
N GLU A 47 18.28 9.44 10.58
CA GLU A 47 19.53 10.18 10.35
C GLU A 47 20.22 9.73 9.06
N GLU A 48 20.22 8.44 8.76
CA GLU A 48 20.76 7.91 7.51
C GLU A 48 19.99 8.44 6.29
N ILE A 49 18.65 8.43 6.34
CA ILE A 49 17.78 9.02 5.31
C ILE A 49 18.09 10.51 5.15
N LYS A 50 18.13 11.25 6.26
CA LYS A 50 18.45 12.68 6.26
C LYS A 50 19.77 12.97 5.59
N LYS A 51 20.80 12.19 5.89
CA LYS A 51 22.15 12.34 5.33
C LYS A 51 22.20 11.93 3.85
N THR A 52 21.59 10.81 3.50
CA THR A 52 21.57 10.25 2.14
C THR A 52 20.90 11.20 1.16
N PHE A 53 19.80 11.82 1.56
CA PHE A 53 19.05 12.75 0.72
C PHE A 53 19.33 14.23 1.03
N SER A 54 20.24 14.52 1.97
CA SER A 54 20.60 15.88 2.40
C SER A 54 19.35 16.73 2.71
N LEU A 55 18.49 16.19 3.57
CA LEU A 55 17.21 16.80 3.96
C LEU A 55 17.42 17.91 4.99
N GLU A 56 16.68 18.99 4.84
CA GLU A 56 16.77 20.16 5.73
C GLU A 56 15.84 20.02 6.95
N GLU A 57 14.80 19.21 6.84
CA GLU A 57 13.79 18.96 7.87
C GLU A 57 14.38 18.28 9.12
N SER A 58 13.68 18.45 10.25
CA SER A 58 14.00 17.72 11.48
C SER A 58 13.67 16.22 11.36
N ILE A 59 14.27 15.39 12.20
CA ILE A 59 14.05 13.94 12.21
C ILE A 59 12.55 13.60 12.41
N GLU A 60 11.88 14.33 13.30
CA GLU A 60 10.45 14.16 13.58
C GLU A 60 9.58 14.49 12.36
N GLU A 61 9.91 15.57 11.66
CA GLU A 61 9.23 15.95 10.41
C GLU A 61 9.48 14.92 9.30
N ILE A 62 10.72 14.43 9.16
CA ILE A 62 11.08 13.41 8.19
C ILE A 62 10.23 12.15 8.41
N ASN A 63 10.14 11.67 9.65
CA ASN A 63 9.34 10.50 9.99
C ASN A 63 7.85 10.71 9.64
N SER A 64 7.28 11.84 10.08
CA SER A 64 5.89 12.17 9.83
C SER A 64 5.56 12.22 8.33
N ILE A 65 6.39 12.92 7.54
CA ILE A 65 6.17 13.10 6.10
C ILE A 65 6.35 11.78 5.33
N ILE A 66 7.35 10.97 5.68
CA ILE A 66 7.56 9.67 5.02
C ILE A 66 6.38 8.74 5.33
N THR A 67 5.95 8.67 6.59
CA THR A 67 4.81 7.86 7.02
C THR A 67 3.54 8.27 6.28
N GLU A 68 3.26 9.58 6.17
CA GLU A 68 2.12 10.10 5.41
C GLU A 68 2.19 9.69 3.93
N LYS A 69 3.35 9.84 3.29
CA LYS A 69 3.55 9.43 1.88
C LYS A 69 3.36 7.93 1.66
N VAL A 70 3.85 7.09 2.57
CA VAL A 70 3.65 5.63 2.50
C VAL A 70 2.17 5.29 2.65
N MET A 71 1.46 5.93 3.57
CA MET A 71 0.01 5.75 3.75
C MET A 71 -0.79 6.23 2.54
N GLU A 72 -0.40 7.34 1.91
CA GLU A 72 -1.02 7.81 0.66
C GLU A 72 -0.77 6.84 -0.49
N ALA A 73 0.47 6.35 -0.65
CA ALA A 73 0.82 5.35 -1.66
C ALA A 73 0.05 4.03 -1.44
N SER A 74 -0.12 3.59 -0.19
CA SER A 74 -0.91 2.41 0.19
C SER A 74 -2.38 2.54 -0.22
N LYS A 75 -2.99 3.71 -0.02
CA LYS A 75 -4.38 3.96 -0.47
C LYS A 75 -4.53 3.82 -1.99
N ILE A 76 -3.49 4.16 -2.75
CA ILE A 76 -3.48 4.04 -4.21
C ILE A 76 -3.33 2.58 -4.62
N GLU A 77 -2.40 1.84 -4.03
CA GLU A 77 -2.19 0.42 -4.34
C GLU A 77 -3.37 -0.46 -3.94
N SER A 78 -4.03 -0.15 -2.81
CA SER A 78 -5.25 -0.83 -2.38
C SER A 78 -6.37 -0.71 -3.43
N ARG A 79 -6.53 0.46 -4.06
CA ARG A 79 -7.47 0.66 -5.18
C ARG A 79 -7.08 -0.13 -6.43
N ILE A 80 -5.80 -0.38 -6.66
CA ILE A 80 -5.32 -1.15 -7.82
C ILE A 80 -5.54 -2.66 -7.61
N LYS A 81 -5.61 -3.14 -6.36
CA LYS A 81 -5.86 -4.55 -6.02
C LYS A 81 -7.34 -4.95 -5.94
N GLU A 82 -8.29 -4.03 -6.10
CA GLU A 82 -9.73 -4.36 -6.15
C GLU A 82 -10.22 -4.87 -7.51
N GLY A 83 -9.34 -5.14 -8.49
CA GLY A 83 -9.81 -5.41 -9.85
C GLY A 83 -8.90 -6.26 -10.74
N LYS A 84 -8.58 -7.49 -10.34
CA LYS A 84 -8.20 -8.50 -11.33
C LYS A 84 -8.88 -9.85 -11.08
N ASP A 85 -9.86 -10.09 -11.94
CA ASP A 85 -10.52 -11.36 -12.26
C ASP A 85 -11.40 -12.03 -11.20
N VAL A 86 -12.62 -11.53 -11.07
CA VAL A 86 -13.77 -12.44 -11.10
C VAL A 86 -14.69 -11.98 -12.22
N SER A 87 -14.35 -12.39 -13.43
CA SER A 87 -15.25 -12.42 -14.58
C SER A 87 -16.38 -13.43 -14.28
N ILE A 88 -17.37 -13.05 -13.46
CA ILE A 88 -18.70 -13.68 -13.49
C ILE A 88 -19.60 -12.79 -14.33
N GLU A 89 -19.34 -12.81 -15.63
CA GLU A 89 -20.46 -12.73 -16.56
C GLU A 89 -21.29 -14.00 -16.38
N ASN A 90 -22.45 -13.89 -15.73
CA ASN A 90 -23.74 -14.16 -16.37
C ASN A 90 -24.86 -14.39 -15.36
N LYS A 91 -25.88 -13.54 -15.52
CA LYS A 91 -27.31 -13.80 -15.31
C LYS A 91 -27.78 -13.90 -13.86
N ASP A 92 -28.06 -12.71 -13.33
CA ASP A 92 -29.39 -12.44 -12.77
C ASP A 92 -30.47 -13.01 -13.71
N ASN A 93 -31.04 -14.16 -13.35
CA ASN A 93 -32.43 -14.43 -13.69
C ASN A 93 -33.04 -15.43 -12.69
N LYS A 94 -33.67 -14.86 -11.67
CA LYS A 94 -35.04 -15.23 -11.27
C LYS A 94 -35.24 -16.69 -10.86
N THR A 95 -35.03 -16.96 -9.57
CA THR A 95 -35.58 -18.15 -8.91
C THR A 95 -37.11 -18.04 -8.81
N GLN A 96 -37.81 -18.23 -9.93
CA GLN A 96 -39.24 -18.56 -9.90
C GLN A 96 -39.36 -20.04 -9.53
N ARG A 97 -39.66 -20.30 -8.24
CA ARG A 97 -40.16 -21.60 -7.79
C ARG A 97 -41.53 -21.86 -8.45
N GLY A 98 -41.51 -22.51 -9.59
CA GLY A 98 -42.67 -23.21 -10.15
C GLY A 98 -42.50 -24.69 -9.89
N ILE A 99 -42.98 -25.17 -8.74
CA ILE A 99 -43.33 -26.59 -8.60
C ILE A 99 -44.83 -26.68 -8.80
N ASP A 100 -45.24 -26.84 -10.05
CA ASP A 100 -46.60 -27.24 -10.33
C ASP A 100 -46.60 -28.46 -11.26
N SER A 101 -47.22 -29.50 -10.73
CA SER A 101 -47.80 -30.70 -11.35
C SER A 101 -46.92 -31.64 -12.17
N LEU A 102 -46.89 -32.91 -11.77
CA LEU A 102 -47.60 -33.95 -12.54
C LEU A 102 -47.82 -35.27 -11.78
N SER A 103 -49.07 -35.68 -11.85
CA SER A 103 -49.79 -36.78 -11.20
C SER A 103 -49.39 -38.22 -11.62
N THR A 104 -49.93 -39.16 -10.83
CA THR A 104 -50.43 -40.51 -11.17
C THR A 104 -49.44 -41.62 -11.54
N SER A 105 -49.37 -42.65 -10.69
CA SER A 105 -50.05 -43.95 -10.90
C SER A 105 -50.18 -44.70 -9.58
#